data_AF-A0A973YNK6-F1
#
_entry.id   AF-A0A973YNK6-F1
#
_cell.length_a   1.000
_cell.length_b   1.000
_cell.length_c   1.000
_cell.angle_alpha   90.00
_cell.angle_beta   90.00
_cell.angle_gamma   90.00
#
_symmetry.space_group_name_H-M   'P 1'
#
loop_
_entity.id
_entity.type
_entity.pdbx_description
1 polymer ?
#
loop_
_entity_poly.entity_id
_entity_poly.type
_entity_poly.pdbx_seq_one_letter_code
_entity_poly.pdbx_strand_id
1 'polypeptide(L)'
;MPSQPDESAALAIQTPAINDRSLAAGLAYAMAGRVSGMSFDAGTGLMLGKVRGGAEVPYSTTAKLVRRGGGWSCTVGVCSCPVRKDCKHVAALLFAAEDNPAIRVQLLAPSASTQVSRAPSAALSDWEQALSPLISQPGSVPSAGGVPLALQFEVEEPPPHFSYTGRRDPLRGVRQLKVRPVIMGAKGKWIRGDVSWNTLSYLNFRRESNQAHVEWLQEFLAGHSPSASRMHNSAGLWLGLNSYAGKNLWGLLSDARKIGLALVHSRGGEPVRIA
;
A
#
# COMPACT_ATOMS: atom_id res chain seq x y z
N MET A 1 29.85 -43.26 15.97
CA MET A 1 28.86 -42.86 14.95
C MET A 1 28.36 -41.48 15.32
N PRO A 2 28.54 -40.45 14.48
CA PRO A 2 27.94 -39.16 14.77
C PRO A 2 26.43 -39.31 14.63
N SER A 3 25.73 -39.09 15.73
CA SER A 3 24.29 -39.04 15.84
C SER A 3 23.78 -37.99 14.85
N GLN A 4 22.99 -38.43 13.86
CA GLN A 4 22.20 -37.51 13.04
C GLN A 4 21.33 -36.68 14.00
N PRO A 5 21.32 -35.34 13.90
CA PRO A 5 20.32 -34.56 14.61
C PRO A 5 18.96 -35.02 14.12
N ASP A 6 18.06 -35.28 15.07
CA ASP A 6 16.69 -35.73 14.86
C ASP A 6 15.97 -34.79 13.86
N GLU A 7 15.98 -35.14 12.58
CA GLU A 7 15.39 -34.34 11.48
C GLU A 7 13.87 -34.19 11.68
N SER A 8 13.28 -35.02 12.55
CA SER A 8 11.87 -35.10 12.92
C SER A 8 11.37 -33.95 13.81
N ALA A 9 12.27 -33.17 14.41
CA ALA A 9 11.93 -32.09 15.35
C ALA A 9 12.23 -30.68 14.82
N ALA A 10 12.56 -30.55 13.54
CA ALA A 10 12.68 -29.22 12.92
C ALA A 10 11.29 -28.59 12.80
N LEU A 11 11.07 -27.48 13.52
CA LEU A 11 9.88 -26.64 13.33
C LEU A 11 9.70 -26.38 11.82
N ALA A 12 8.51 -26.60 11.27
CA ALA A 12 8.29 -26.25 9.85
C ALA A 12 8.39 -24.74 9.63
N ILE A 13 8.38 -23.92 10.69
CA ILE A 13 8.58 -22.47 10.65
C ILE A 13 9.78 -22.04 11.51
N GLN A 14 10.82 -21.52 10.87
CA GLN A 14 11.95 -20.83 11.51
C GLN A 14 11.58 -19.38 11.86
N THR A 15 12.09 -18.83 12.96
CA THR A 15 11.65 -17.51 13.49
C THR A 15 12.81 -16.57 13.88
N PRO A 16 13.75 -16.27 12.96
CA PRO A 16 14.99 -15.55 13.30
C PRO A 16 14.79 -14.11 13.80
N ALA A 17 13.65 -13.48 13.52
CA ALA A 17 13.35 -12.11 13.95
C ALA A 17 12.74 -12.01 15.36
N ILE A 18 12.27 -13.12 15.94
CA ILE A 18 11.57 -13.13 17.23
C ILE A 18 12.56 -13.56 18.31
N ASN A 19 12.70 -12.75 19.37
CA ASN A 19 13.58 -13.07 20.49
C ASN A 19 13.05 -14.24 21.35
N ASP A 20 13.98 -14.92 22.04
CA ASP A 20 13.69 -16.13 22.84
C ASP A 20 12.60 -15.90 23.90
N ARG A 21 12.60 -14.74 24.56
CA ARG A 21 11.59 -14.40 25.57
C ARG A 21 10.18 -14.34 24.96
N SER A 22 10.06 -13.79 23.76
CA SER A 22 8.79 -13.71 23.02
C SER A 22 8.37 -15.07 22.47
N LEU A 23 9.33 -15.91 22.06
CA LEU A 23 9.06 -17.29 21.67
C LEU A 23 8.52 -18.12 22.84
N ALA A 24 9.20 -18.11 23.99
CA ALA A 24 8.75 -18.85 25.18
C ALA A 24 7.36 -18.40 25.64
N ALA A 25 7.12 -17.09 25.70
CA ALA A 25 5.81 -16.55 26.04
C ALA A 25 4.74 -16.87 24.98
N GLY A 26 5.11 -16.88 23.70
CA GLY A 26 4.22 -17.22 22.60
C GLY A 26 3.79 -18.68 22.62
N LEU A 27 4.73 -19.60 22.88
CA LEU A 27 4.45 -21.03 23.03
C LEU A 27 3.43 -21.28 24.15
N ALA A 28 3.58 -20.62 25.30
CA ALA A 28 2.59 -20.70 26.37
C ALA A 28 1.19 -20.19 25.97
N TYR A 29 1.10 -19.17 25.11
CA TYR A 29 -0.17 -18.65 24.60
C TYR A 29 -0.82 -19.59 23.58
N ALA A 30 -0.02 -20.24 22.72
CA ALA A 30 -0.48 -21.25 21.78
C ALA A 30 -1.04 -22.47 22.53
N MET A 31 -0.28 -23.02 23.47
CA MET A 31 -0.70 -24.14 24.32
C MET A 31 -1.98 -23.84 25.12
N ALA A 32 -2.18 -22.59 25.53
CA ALA A 32 -3.38 -22.15 26.23
C ALA A 32 -4.61 -21.92 25.30
N GLY A 33 -4.55 -22.28 24.01
CA GLY A 33 -5.68 -22.14 23.08
C GLY A 33 -6.13 -20.68 22.87
N ARG A 34 -5.20 -19.73 22.95
CA ARG A 34 -5.51 -18.29 22.84
C ARG A 34 -5.59 -17.78 21.40
N VAL A 35 -5.21 -18.61 20.43
CA VAL A 35 -5.20 -18.28 19.01
C VAL A 35 -6.49 -18.76 18.35
N SER A 36 -7.08 -17.94 17.50
CA SER A 36 -8.34 -18.23 16.80
C SER A 36 -8.37 -17.58 15.41
N GLY A 37 -9.26 -18.05 14.54
CA GLY A 37 -9.46 -17.48 13.20
C GLY A 37 -8.20 -17.55 12.33
N MET A 38 -7.44 -18.64 12.44
CA MET A 38 -6.19 -18.83 11.72
C MET A 38 -6.46 -19.09 10.23
N SER A 39 -5.66 -18.47 9.38
CA SER A 39 -5.66 -18.72 7.94
C SER A 39 -4.23 -18.61 7.42
N PHE A 40 -3.86 -19.55 6.57
CA PHE A 40 -2.59 -19.57 5.87
C PHE A 40 -2.83 -19.61 4.37
N ASP A 41 -2.12 -18.76 3.65
CA ASP A 41 -2.03 -18.80 2.20
C ASP A 41 -0.60 -19.20 1.81
N ALA A 42 -0.44 -20.43 1.31
CA ALA A 42 0.85 -20.94 0.88
C ALA A 42 1.39 -20.26 -0.40
N GLY A 43 0.53 -19.68 -1.23
CA GLY A 43 0.94 -18.96 -2.45
C GLY A 43 1.58 -17.61 -2.12
N THR A 44 1.01 -16.88 -1.17
CA THR A 44 1.58 -15.60 -0.70
C THR A 44 2.48 -15.75 0.52
N GLY A 45 2.46 -16.87 1.25
CA GLY A 45 3.17 -17.06 2.51
C GLY A 45 2.62 -16.19 3.65
N LEU A 46 1.37 -15.73 3.57
CA LEU A 46 0.75 -14.88 4.58
C LEU A 46 0.01 -15.74 5.62
N MET A 47 0.39 -15.59 6.88
CA MET A 47 -0.29 -16.19 8.04
C MET A 47 -1.06 -15.12 8.78
N LEU A 48 -2.34 -15.37 9.05
CA LEU A 48 -3.24 -14.46 9.77
C LEU A 48 -3.89 -15.18 10.95
N GLY A 49 -4.17 -14.43 12.02
CA GLY A 49 -4.99 -14.92 13.12
C GLY A 49 -5.27 -13.86 14.18
N LYS A 50 -6.09 -14.24 15.16
CA LYS A 50 -6.43 -13.42 16.33
C LYS A 50 -5.91 -14.09 17.59
N VAL A 51 -5.23 -13.32 18.45
CA VAL A 51 -4.62 -13.85 19.67
C VAL A 51 -5.15 -13.11 20.89
N ARG A 52 -5.79 -13.84 21.81
CA ARG A 52 -6.22 -13.30 23.10
C ARG A 52 -5.01 -12.96 23.96
N GLY A 53 -5.01 -11.75 24.54
CA GLY A 53 -3.94 -11.26 25.40
C GLY A 53 -4.47 -10.38 26.52
N GLY A 54 -3.75 -9.32 26.87
CA GLY A 54 -4.13 -8.44 27.98
C GLY A 54 -5.28 -7.46 27.69
N ALA A 55 -5.72 -7.33 26.44
CA ALA A 55 -6.88 -6.50 26.08
C ALA A 55 -8.15 -7.35 26.01
N GLU A 56 -9.31 -6.69 26.16
CA GLU A 56 -10.63 -7.32 26.07
C GLU A 56 -10.87 -7.94 24.67
N VAL A 57 -10.46 -7.24 23.62
CA VAL A 57 -10.55 -7.73 22.23
C VAL A 57 -9.25 -8.44 21.83
N PRO A 58 -9.33 -9.62 21.18
CA PRO A 58 -8.17 -10.33 20.65
C PRO A 58 -7.34 -9.47 19.68
N TYR A 59 -6.01 -9.54 19.80
CA TYR A 59 -5.10 -8.83 18.91
C TYR A 59 -5.06 -9.48 17.52
N SER A 60 -5.21 -8.66 16.47
CA SER A 60 -4.99 -9.11 15.10
C SER A 60 -3.49 -9.27 14.85
N THR A 61 -3.10 -10.42 14.34
CA THR A 61 -1.71 -10.82 14.18
C THR A 61 -1.49 -11.40 12.79
N THR A 62 -0.41 -10.97 12.15
CA THR A 62 0.00 -11.35 10.80
C THR A 62 1.47 -11.74 10.81
N ALA A 63 1.84 -12.79 10.09
CA ALA A 63 3.23 -13.17 9.89
C ALA A 63 3.51 -13.48 8.40
N LYS A 64 4.65 -13.00 7.90
CA LYS A 64 5.11 -13.24 6.53
C LYS A 64 6.14 -14.37 6.53
N LEU A 65 5.76 -15.49 5.94
CA LEU A 65 6.58 -16.68 5.78
C LEU A 65 7.20 -16.73 4.37
N VAL A 66 8.45 -17.15 4.28
CA VAL A 66 9.16 -17.44 3.03
C VAL A 66 9.73 -18.85 3.07
N ARG A 67 9.71 -19.57 1.94
CA ARG A 67 10.30 -20.91 1.87
C ARG A 67 11.82 -20.84 2.04
N ARG A 68 12.39 -21.66 2.93
CA ARG A 68 13.83 -21.85 3.11
C ARG A 68 14.14 -23.30 3.51
N GLY A 69 15.03 -23.95 2.76
CA GLY A 69 15.62 -25.24 3.14
C GLY A 69 14.60 -26.32 3.54
N GLY A 70 13.61 -26.60 2.69
CA GLY A 70 12.56 -27.59 2.96
C GLY A 70 11.42 -27.11 3.89
N GLY A 71 11.61 -26.02 4.63
CA GLY A 71 10.62 -25.44 5.53
C GLY A 71 10.24 -24.00 5.17
N TRP A 72 9.60 -23.34 6.13
CA TRP A 72 9.24 -21.93 6.10
C TRP A 72 10.08 -21.14 7.09
N SER A 73 10.27 -19.86 6.82
CA SER A 73 10.96 -18.92 7.70
C SER A 73 10.15 -17.64 7.80
N CYS A 74 9.83 -17.23 9.03
CA CYS A 74 9.16 -15.98 9.31
C CYS A 74 10.13 -14.81 9.18
N THR A 75 9.82 -13.90 8.25
CA THR A 75 10.63 -12.70 7.97
C THR A 75 10.19 -11.49 8.79
N VAL A 76 8.89 -11.36 9.03
CA VAL A 76 8.31 -10.29 9.83
C VAL A 76 6.94 -10.68 10.36
N GLY A 77 6.69 -10.38 11.63
CA GLY A 77 5.38 -10.41 12.25
C GLY A 77 4.89 -9.02 12.65
N VAL A 78 3.63 -8.73 12.37
CA VAL A 78 2.93 -7.51 12.80
C VAL A 78 1.72 -7.90 13.63
N CYS A 79 1.49 -7.16 14.71
CA CYS A 79 0.42 -7.40 15.66
C CYS A 79 -0.17 -6.05 16.09
N SER A 80 -1.47 -6.00 16.36
CA SER A 80 -2.14 -4.80 16.87
C SER A 80 -1.86 -4.50 18.35
N CYS A 81 -1.00 -5.28 19.02
CA CYS A 81 -0.62 -5.07 20.41
C CYS A 81 0.37 -3.89 20.59
N PRO A 82 0.58 -3.40 21.83
CA PRO A 82 1.49 -2.29 22.09
C PRO A 82 2.94 -2.50 21.60
N VAL A 83 3.41 -3.76 21.55
CA VAL A 83 4.76 -4.12 21.07
C VAL A 83 4.86 -4.02 19.53
N ARG A 84 3.74 -4.19 18.83
CA ARG A 84 3.58 -4.13 17.37
C ARG A 84 4.31 -5.19 16.55
N LYS A 85 5.63 -5.31 16.65
CA LYS A 85 6.44 -6.17 15.77
C LYS A 85 7.02 -7.36 16.53
N ASP A 86 7.01 -8.54 15.91
CA ASP A 86 7.71 -9.76 16.37
C ASP A 86 7.47 -10.09 17.86
N CYS A 87 6.26 -9.83 18.34
CA CYS A 87 5.88 -10.01 19.73
C CYS A 87 5.46 -11.46 20.03
N LYS A 88 5.24 -11.77 21.30
CA LYS A 88 4.73 -13.09 21.74
C LYS A 88 3.43 -13.53 21.06
N HIS A 89 2.58 -12.61 20.59
CA HIS A 89 1.36 -12.98 19.87
C HIS A 89 1.67 -13.50 18.46
N VAL A 90 2.68 -12.94 17.79
CA VAL A 90 3.19 -13.47 16.51
C VAL A 90 3.73 -14.87 16.74
N ALA A 91 4.58 -15.05 17.76
CA ALA A 91 5.08 -16.37 18.11
C ALA A 91 3.96 -17.37 18.40
N ALA A 92 2.95 -16.97 19.18
CA ALA A 92 1.79 -17.81 19.47
C ALA A 92 1.03 -18.24 18.21
N LEU A 93 0.84 -17.32 17.25
CA LEU A 93 0.21 -17.63 15.98
C LEU A 93 1.01 -18.68 15.18
N LEU A 94 2.33 -18.55 15.15
CA LEU A 94 3.20 -19.49 14.42
C LEU A 94 3.20 -20.88 15.06
N PHE A 95 3.27 -20.98 16.40
CA PHE A 95 3.16 -22.26 17.09
C PHE A 95 1.77 -22.90 16.90
N ALA A 96 0.71 -22.12 17.02
CA ALA A 96 -0.65 -22.62 16.81
C ALA A 96 -0.91 -23.06 15.37
N ALA A 97 -0.25 -22.45 14.38
CA ALA A 97 -0.29 -22.87 12.99
C ALA A 97 0.38 -24.23 12.77
N GLU A 98 1.52 -24.47 13.43
CA GLU A 98 2.25 -25.75 13.38
C GLU A 98 1.46 -26.90 14.03
N ASP A 99 0.70 -26.59 15.08
CA ASP A 99 -0.15 -27.54 15.79
C ASP A 99 -1.51 -27.76 15.10
N ASN A 100 -1.92 -26.87 14.18
CA ASN A 100 -3.18 -27.03 13.46
C ASN A 100 -3.00 -28.00 12.28
N PRO A 101 -3.69 -29.15 12.24
CA PRO A 101 -3.45 -30.18 11.23
C PRO A 101 -3.72 -29.70 9.80
N ALA A 102 -4.74 -28.85 9.58
CA ALA A 102 -5.07 -28.35 8.25
C ALA A 102 -4.00 -27.39 7.72
N ILE A 103 -3.45 -26.54 8.59
CA ILE A 103 -2.37 -25.61 8.24
C ILE A 103 -1.04 -26.34 8.12
N ARG A 104 -0.77 -27.29 9.02
CA ARG A 104 0.46 -28.10 9.02
C ARG A 104 0.62 -28.90 7.73
N VAL A 105 -0.47 -29.46 7.19
CA VAL A 105 -0.45 -30.11 5.86
C VAL A 105 -0.01 -29.13 4.78
N GLN A 106 -0.46 -27.88 4.80
CA GLN A 106 -0.05 -26.86 3.83
C GLN A 106 1.42 -26.41 4.03
N LEU A 107 1.89 -26.35 5.28
CA LEU A 107 3.28 -26.01 5.61
C LEU A 107 4.25 -27.10 5.14
N LEU A 108 3.91 -28.35 5.39
CA LEU A 108 4.70 -29.54 5.05
C LEU A 108 4.51 -30.01 3.61
N ALA A 109 3.45 -29.57 2.92
CA ALA A 109 3.25 -29.92 1.52
C ALA A 109 4.53 -29.61 0.75
N PRO A 110 5.11 -30.61 0.06
CA PRO A 110 6.27 -30.38 -0.76
C PRO A 110 5.91 -29.26 -1.72
N SER A 111 6.88 -28.38 -1.98
CA SER A 111 6.70 -27.41 -3.04
C SER A 111 6.47 -28.26 -4.30
N ALA A 112 5.22 -28.39 -4.73
CA ALA A 112 4.93 -28.35 -6.14
C ALA A 112 5.47 -26.98 -6.52
N SER A 113 6.78 -26.94 -6.81
CA SER A 113 7.34 -25.93 -7.66
C SER A 113 6.31 -25.80 -8.74
N THR A 114 5.68 -24.63 -8.83
CA THR A 114 5.06 -24.22 -10.05
C THR A 114 6.20 -24.22 -11.06
N GLN A 115 6.48 -25.41 -11.61
CA GLN A 115 7.07 -25.60 -12.89
C GLN A 115 6.07 -24.93 -13.82
N VAL A 116 6.27 -23.63 -14.02
CA VAL A 116 6.28 -23.16 -15.38
C VAL A 116 7.39 -23.97 -16.04
N SER A 117 6.98 -24.96 -16.83
CA SER A 117 7.85 -25.86 -17.54
C SER A 117 8.73 -25.05 -18.48
N ARG A 118 9.92 -24.70 -18.03
CA ARG A 118 10.98 -24.16 -18.87
C ARG A 118 11.52 -25.28 -19.76
N ALA A 119 10.89 -25.46 -20.93
CA ALA A 119 11.59 -26.03 -22.08
C ALA A 119 12.67 -25.02 -22.52
N PRO A 120 13.89 -25.44 -22.89
CA PRO A 120 14.91 -24.51 -23.32
C PRO A 120 14.59 -24.09 -24.75
N SER A 121 13.85 -23.00 -24.90
CA SER A 121 13.86 -22.22 -26.13
C SER A 121 14.41 -20.85 -25.80
N ALA A 122 15.50 -20.50 -26.46
CA ALA A 122 16.05 -19.16 -26.46
C ALA A 122 15.06 -18.22 -27.17
N ALA A 123 14.04 -17.73 -26.45
CA ALA A 123 13.20 -16.61 -26.85
C ALA A 123 12.40 -16.10 -25.63
N LEU A 124 12.97 -15.11 -24.93
CA LEU A 124 12.40 -14.29 -23.83
C LEU A 124 11.82 -15.05 -22.62
N SER A 125 12.31 -14.69 -21.43
CA SER A 125 11.99 -15.37 -20.16
C SER A 125 10.49 -15.40 -19.83
N ASP A 126 10.04 -16.47 -19.17
CA ASP A 126 8.61 -16.72 -18.83
C ASP A 126 7.90 -15.53 -18.13
N TRP A 127 8.63 -14.74 -17.33
CA TRP A 127 8.08 -13.53 -16.71
C TRP A 127 7.81 -12.43 -17.74
N GLU A 128 8.67 -12.32 -18.75
CA GLU A 128 8.55 -11.39 -19.86
C GLU A 128 7.43 -11.82 -20.80
N GLN A 129 7.21 -13.13 -21.00
CA GLN A 129 6.02 -13.63 -21.72
C GLN A 129 4.72 -13.46 -20.92
N ALA A 130 4.76 -13.60 -19.59
CA ALA A 130 3.61 -13.36 -18.72
C ALA A 130 3.24 -11.86 -18.66
N LEU A 131 4.24 -10.97 -18.76
CA LEU A 131 4.05 -9.51 -18.80
C LEU A 131 3.88 -8.95 -20.21
N SER A 132 4.34 -9.64 -21.25
CA SER A 132 4.22 -9.23 -22.65
C SER A 132 2.79 -8.91 -23.07
N PRO A 133 1.73 -9.68 -22.71
CA PRO A 133 0.36 -9.29 -23.02
C PRO A 133 -0.12 -8.06 -22.24
N LEU A 134 0.45 -7.76 -21.06
CA LEU A 134 0.13 -6.57 -20.27
C LEU A 134 0.88 -5.32 -20.77
N ILE A 135 2.07 -5.49 -21.34
CA ILE A 135 2.90 -4.41 -21.89
C ILE A 135 2.55 -4.13 -23.36
N SER A 136 2.19 -5.19 -24.11
CA SER A 136 1.77 -5.13 -25.52
C SER A 136 0.31 -4.74 -25.69
N GLN A 137 -0.46 -4.65 -24.59
CA GLN A 137 -1.67 -3.86 -24.56
C GLN A 137 -1.25 -2.40 -24.34
N PRO A 138 -1.19 -1.54 -25.38
CA PRO A 138 -1.35 -0.12 -25.11
C PRO A 138 -2.66 -0.01 -24.35
N GLY A 139 -2.59 0.44 -23.09
CA GLY A 139 -3.75 0.53 -22.20
C GLY A 139 -4.91 1.06 -23.02
N SER A 140 -5.94 0.21 -23.20
CA SER A 140 -7.10 0.58 -24.00
C SER A 140 -7.59 1.88 -23.40
N VAL A 141 -7.51 2.98 -24.15
CA VAL A 141 -7.89 4.31 -23.64
C VAL A 141 -9.30 4.14 -23.06
N PRO A 142 -9.49 4.22 -21.73
CA PRO A 142 -10.80 3.96 -21.16
C PRO A 142 -11.68 5.13 -21.60
N SER A 143 -12.54 4.88 -22.58
CA SER A 143 -13.48 5.88 -23.05
C SER A 143 -14.57 6.05 -21.99
N ALA A 144 -14.45 7.13 -21.22
CA ALA A 144 -15.52 7.99 -20.72
C ALA A 144 -16.76 7.34 -20.04
N GLY A 145 -16.59 6.25 -19.29
CA GLY A 145 -17.63 5.75 -18.40
C GLY A 145 -17.59 6.47 -17.04
N GLY A 146 -18.53 7.37 -16.79
CA GLY A 146 -18.71 8.02 -15.47
C GLY A 146 -18.51 9.54 -15.48
N VAL A 147 -18.87 10.19 -14.37
CA VAL A 147 -18.76 11.63 -14.19
C VAL A 147 -17.28 12.04 -14.24
N PRO A 148 -16.90 13.01 -15.12
CA PRO A 148 -15.50 13.38 -15.26
C PRO A 148 -15.00 14.10 -14.01
N LEU A 149 -13.75 13.79 -13.66
CA LEU A 149 -12.98 14.45 -12.61
C LEU A 149 -11.91 15.37 -13.21
N ALA A 150 -11.45 16.33 -12.42
CA ALA A 150 -10.42 17.29 -12.79
C ALA A 150 -9.48 17.56 -11.61
N LEU A 151 -8.27 18.05 -11.91
CA LEU A 151 -7.33 18.57 -10.93
C LEU A 151 -7.38 20.09 -10.96
N GLN A 152 -7.85 20.69 -9.86
CA GLN A 152 -7.93 22.13 -9.71
C GLN A 152 -6.65 22.68 -9.08
N PHE A 153 -6.11 23.75 -9.66
CA PHE A 153 -4.91 24.46 -9.22
C PHE A 153 -5.27 25.81 -8.60
N GLU A 154 -4.56 26.17 -7.54
CA GLU A 154 -4.62 27.49 -6.91
C GLU A 154 -3.19 27.94 -6.56
N VAL A 155 -2.88 29.19 -6.92
CA VAL A 155 -1.63 29.85 -6.50
C VAL A 155 -1.96 30.74 -5.31
N GLU A 156 -1.42 30.40 -4.15
CA GLU A 156 -1.46 31.24 -2.96
C GLU A 156 -0.21 32.13 -2.94
N GLU A 157 -0.44 33.43 -3.06
CA GLU A 157 0.60 34.44 -2.88
C GLU A 157 0.65 34.78 -1.38
N PRO A 158 1.75 34.49 -0.67
CA PRO A 158 1.86 34.87 0.73
C PRO A 158 1.86 36.41 0.83
N PRO A 159 1.21 36.99 1.86
CA PRO A 159 1.21 38.43 2.06
C PRO A 159 2.66 38.95 2.18
N PRO A 160 2.94 40.17 1.68
CA PRO A 160 4.29 40.74 1.75
C PRO A 160 4.70 40.85 3.23
N HIS A 161 5.67 40.04 3.63
CA HIS A 161 6.20 40.04 4.98
C HIS A 161 7.39 41.00 5.07
N PHE A 162 7.21 42.11 5.77
CA PHE A 162 8.29 43.03 6.12
C PHE A 162 8.93 42.56 7.43
N SER A 163 10.18 42.12 7.39
CA SER A 163 10.96 41.81 8.59
C SER A 163 11.37 43.10 9.29
N TYR A 164 11.10 43.23 10.59
CA TYR A 164 11.58 44.35 11.42
C TYR A 164 13.13 44.44 11.47
N THR A 165 13.82 43.34 11.15
CA THR A 165 15.29 43.21 11.14
C THR A 165 15.93 43.42 9.77
N GLY A 166 15.17 43.84 8.74
CA GLY A 166 15.66 44.01 7.36
C GLY A 166 16.09 42.71 6.64
N ARG A 167 15.98 41.55 7.30
CA ARG A 167 16.34 40.24 6.75
C ARG A 167 15.11 39.53 6.18
N ARG A 168 15.05 39.45 4.85
CA ARG A 168 14.02 38.68 4.13
C ARG A 168 14.06 37.22 4.57
N ASP A 169 12.99 36.71 5.15
CA ASP A 169 12.84 35.28 5.43
C ASP A 169 12.72 34.52 4.10
N PRO A 170 13.68 33.65 3.72
CA PRO A 170 13.68 32.97 2.43
C PRO A 170 12.47 32.06 2.19
N LEU A 171 11.81 31.58 3.26
CA LEU A 171 10.76 30.56 3.16
C LEU A 171 9.34 31.16 3.19
N ARG A 172 9.16 32.35 3.77
CA ARG A 172 7.83 32.98 3.95
C ARG A 172 7.35 33.87 2.79
N GLY A 173 8.15 34.03 1.74
CA GLY A 173 7.80 34.80 0.55
C GLY A 173 7.54 33.97 -0.71
N VAL A 174 7.57 32.64 -0.62
CA VAL A 174 7.48 31.76 -1.80
C VAL A 174 6.02 31.47 -2.13
N ARG A 175 5.60 31.81 -3.36
CA ARG A 175 4.28 31.47 -3.93
C ARG A 175 4.03 29.96 -3.78
N GLN A 176 2.92 29.58 -3.17
CA GLN A 176 2.56 28.19 -2.96
C GLN A 176 1.59 27.75 -4.06
N LEU A 177 1.98 26.74 -4.84
CA LEU A 177 1.09 26.07 -5.78
C LEU A 177 0.38 24.93 -5.06
N LYS A 178 -0.95 24.94 -5.08
CA LYS A 178 -1.79 23.93 -4.44
C LYS A 178 -2.71 23.27 -5.47
N VAL A 179 -3.02 22.00 -5.24
CA VAL A 179 -3.95 21.24 -6.08
C VAL A 179 -4.99 20.45 -5.30
N ARG A 180 -6.15 20.23 -5.91
CA ARG A 180 -7.18 19.36 -5.35
C ARG A 180 -8.02 18.69 -6.42
N PRO A 181 -8.61 17.52 -6.16
CA PRO A 181 -9.51 16.90 -7.11
C PRO A 181 -10.88 17.59 -7.04
N VAL A 182 -11.54 17.70 -8.18
CA VAL A 182 -12.90 18.25 -8.33
C VAL A 182 -13.69 17.39 -9.32
N ILE A 183 -15.01 17.45 -9.25
CA ILE A 183 -15.93 16.66 -10.06
C ILE A 183 -16.83 17.56 -10.90
N MET A 184 -17.23 17.08 -12.08
CA MET A 184 -18.21 17.76 -12.91
C MET A 184 -19.60 17.68 -12.28
N GLY A 185 -20.14 18.82 -11.86
CA GLY A 185 -21.51 18.90 -11.36
C GLY A 185 -22.54 18.84 -12.49
N ALA A 186 -23.80 18.52 -12.15
CA ALA A 186 -24.91 18.41 -13.11
C ALA A 186 -25.14 19.67 -13.97
N LYS A 187 -24.72 20.85 -13.50
CA LYS A 187 -24.81 22.13 -14.23
C LYS A 187 -23.60 22.42 -15.14
N GLY A 188 -22.74 21.43 -15.40
CA GLY A 188 -21.55 21.59 -16.25
C GLY A 188 -20.45 22.46 -15.63
N LYS A 189 -20.44 22.62 -14.30
CA LYS A 189 -19.40 23.35 -13.56
C LYS A 189 -18.59 22.40 -12.70
N TRP A 190 -17.28 22.65 -12.63
CA TRP A 190 -16.40 21.96 -11.70
C TRP A 190 -16.73 22.37 -10.26
N ILE A 191 -17.11 21.39 -9.45
CA ILE A 191 -17.45 21.58 -8.04
C ILE A 191 -16.60 20.63 -7.19
N ARG A 192 -16.46 20.93 -5.90
CA ARG A 192 -15.82 19.99 -4.96
C ARG A 192 -16.62 18.68 -4.84
N GLY A 193 -17.95 18.78 -4.75
CA GLY A 193 -18.80 17.61 -4.52
C GLY A 193 -18.40 16.87 -3.25
N ASP A 194 -18.46 15.54 -3.30
CA ASP A 194 -17.95 14.58 -2.29
C ASP A 194 -16.51 14.12 -2.59
N VAL A 195 -15.84 14.76 -3.55
CA VAL A 195 -14.51 14.39 -4.03
C VAL A 195 -13.42 15.18 -3.28
N SER A 196 -12.47 14.45 -2.70
CA SER A 196 -11.32 14.98 -1.97
C SER A 196 -10.19 13.94 -1.97
N TRP A 197 -8.97 14.35 -1.62
CA TRP A 197 -7.83 13.42 -1.46
C TRP A 197 -8.12 12.27 -0.48
N ASN A 198 -8.96 12.49 0.53
CA ASN A 198 -9.34 11.48 1.53
C ASN A 198 -10.45 10.54 1.05
N THR A 199 -11.25 10.95 0.06
CA THR A 199 -12.39 10.17 -0.44
C THR A 199 -12.07 9.39 -1.71
N LEU A 200 -10.89 9.58 -2.32
CA LEU A 200 -10.50 8.90 -3.56
C LEU A 200 -10.61 7.37 -3.50
N SER A 201 -10.27 6.74 -2.37
CA SER A 201 -10.40 5.29 -2.20
C SER A 201 -11.85 4.83 -2.24
N TYR A 202 -12.79 5.66 -1.77
CA TYR A 202 -14.23 5.35 -1.75
C TYR A 202 -14.90 5.56 -3.11
N LEU A 203 -14.41 6.51 -3.90
CA LEU A 203 -14.95 6.80 -5.24
C LEU A 203 -14.78 5.61 -6.20
N ASN A 204 -13.71 4.82 -6.01
CA ASN A 204 -13.50 3.60 -6.79
C ASN A 204 -14.60 2.54 -6.56
N PHE A 205 -15.23 2.53 -5.38
CA PHE A 205 -16.29 1.57 -5.06
C PHE A 205 -17.67 1.97 -5.60
N ARG A 206 -17.95 3.27 -5.81
CA ARG A 206 -19.26 3.73 -6.32
C ARG A 206 -19.43 3.59 -7.83
N ARG A 207 -18.36 3.43 -8.63
CA ARG A 207 -18.37 3.36 -10.12
C ARG A 207 -19.10 4.50 -10.86
N GLU A 208 -19.50 5.56 -10.16
CA GLU A 208 -20.18 6.73 -10.74
C GLU A 208 -19.19 7.71 -11.39
N SER A 209 -17.93 7.70 -10.97
CA SER A 209 -16.86 8.57 -11.47
C SER A 209 -16.00 7.88 -12.52
N ASN A 210 -15.39 8.66 -13.42
CA ASN A 210 -14.48 8.11 -14.43
C ASN A 210 -13.30 7.36 -13.77
N GLN A 211 -13.26 6.04 -13.99
CA GLN A 211 -12.29 5.10 -13.43
C GLN A 211 -10.83 5.53 -13.69
N ALA A 212 -10.51 5.90 -14.93
CA ALA A 212 -9.16 6.29 -15.32
C ALA A 212 -8.70 7.56 -14.59
N HIS A 213 -9.64 8.48 -14.34
CA HIS A 213 -9.33 9.70 -13.60
C HIS A 213 -9.07 9.41 -12.12
N VAL A 214 -9.82 8.49 -11.51
CA VAL A 214 -9.64 8.07 -10.11
C VAL A 214 -8.28 7.39 -9.92
N GLU A 215 -7.92 6.47 -10.79
CA GLU A 215 -6.65 5.75 -10.76
C GLU A 215 -5.47 6.72 -10.89
N TRP A 216 -5.54 7.65 -11.84
CA TRP A 216 -4.52 8.69 -11.99
C TRP A 216 -4.38 9.56 -10.73
N LEU A 217 -5.49 9.98 -10.11
CA LEU A 217 -5.45 10.78 -8.88
C LEU A 217 -4.82 10.03 -7.70
N GLN A 218 -5.03 8.71 -7.61
CA GLN A 218 -4.40 7.87 -6.59
C GLN A 218 -2.89 7.74 -6.82
N GLU A 219 -2.46 7.53 -8.05
CA GLU A 219 -1.04 7.49 -8.41
C GLU A 219 -0.37 8.84 -8.13
N PHE A 220 -1.02 9.94 -8.53
CA PHE A 220 -0.55 11.30 -8.26
C PHE A 220 -0.34 11.55 -6.78
N LEU A 221 -1.29 11.13 -5.93
CA LEU A 221 -1.22 11.25 -4.48
C LEU A 221 -0.13 10.34 -3.89
N ALA A 222 0.04 9.13 -4.40
CA ALA A 222 1.09 8.20 -3.95
C ALA A 222 2.51 8.71 -4.25
N GLY A 223 2.67 9.51 -5.32
CA GLY A 223 3.92 10.19 -5.66
C GLY A 223 4.29 11.35 -4.73
N HIS A 224 3.38 11.81 -3.86
CA HIS A 224 3.68 12.84 -2.86
C HIS A 224 4.38 12.27 -1.62
N SER A 225 5.23 13.08 -1.00
CA SER A 225 5.98 12.68 0.21
C SER A 225 5.04 12.18 1.34
N PRO A 226 5.38 11.09 2.03
CA PRO A 226 4.63 10.59 3.20
C PRO A 226 4.47 11.65 4.31
N SER A 227 5.40 12.59 4.43
CA SER A 227 5.29 13.71 5.39
C SER A 227 4.28 14.78 4.93
N ALA A 228 4.18 15.04 3.63
CA ALA A 228 3.14 15.94 3.07
C ALA A 228 1.74 15.31 3.18
N SER A 229 1.66 13.99 3.03
CA SER A 229 0.45 13.18 3.28
C SER A 229 0.01 13.20 4.75
N ARG A 230 0.95 13.24 5.72
CA ARG A 230 0.64 13.38 7.16
C ARG A 230 0.19 14.79 7.54
N MET A 231 0.75 15.85 6.95
CA MET A 231 0.31 17.24 7.14
C MET A 231 -1.02 17.58 6.46
N HIS A 232 -1.52 16.71 5.56
CA HIS A 232 -2.85 16.84 4.96
C HIS A 232 -4.00 16.54 5.91
N ASN A 233 -3.72 15.84 7.00
CA ASN A 233 -4.75 15.25 7.84
C ASN A 233 -5.48 16.28 8.72
N SER A 234 -5.09 17.56 8.70
CA SER A 234 -5.64 18.61 9.56
C SER A 234 -6.50 19.66 8.84
N ALA A 235 -6.54 19.73 7.49
CA ALA A 235 -7.39 20.71 6.78
C ALA A 235 -7.82 20.31 5.33
N GLY A 236 -7.80 19.01 4.99
CA GLY A 236 -8.76 18.34 4.09
C GLY A 236 -9.04 18.82 2.64
N LEU A 237 -8.42 19.88 2.10
CA LEU A 237 -8.90 20.45 0.83
C LEU A 237 -7.83 20.72 -0.24
N TRP A 238 -6.54 20.85 0.10
CA TRP A 238 -5.53 21.33 -0.83
C TRP A 238 -4.15 20.71 -0.62
N LEU A 239 -3.55 20.23 -1.70
CA LEU A 239 -2.26 19.58 -1.77
C LEU A 239 -1.18 20.49 -2.33
N GLY A 240 -0.21 20.87 -1.48
CA GLY A 240 0.93 21.68 -1.90
C GLY A 240 1.85 20.94 -2.86
N LEU A 241 2.17 21.56 -4.00
CA LEU A 241 3.10 21.03 -5.01
C LEU A 241 4.53 21.50 -4.81
N ASN A 242 4.77 22.55 -4.03
CA ASN A 242 6.12 23.06 -3.77
C ASN A 242 7.04 22.05 -3.06
N SER A 243 6.46 21.02 -2.43
CA SER A 243 7.16 19.92 -1.76
C SER A 243 6.94 18.57 -2.45
N TYR A 244 6.54 18.57 -3.72
CA TYR A 244 6.37 17.34 -4.50
C TYR A 244 7.70 16.58 -4.56
N ALA A 245 7.73 15.40 -3.94
CA ALA A 245 8.95 14.60 -3.81
C ALA A 245 9.07 13.51 -4.90
N GLY A 246 8.02 13.29 -5.69
CA GLY A 246 8.00 12.29 -6.74
C GLY A 246 8.88 12.70 -7.93
N LYS A 247 9.55 11.73 -8.54
CA LYS A 247 10.52 11.95 -9.62
C LYS A 247 9.89 12.34 -10.96
N ASN A 248 8.56 12.36 -11.08
CA ASN A 248 7.86 12.52 -12.37
C ASN A 248 6.55 13.36 -12.30
N LEU A 249 6.58 14.53 -11.66
CA LEU A 249 5.41 15.42 -11.63
C LEU A 249 4.91 15.77 -13.04
N TRP A 250 5.83 16.19 -13.91
CA TRP A 250 5.49 16.68 -15.26
C TRP A 250 4.95 15.57 -16.18
N GLY A 251 5.50 14.36 -16.09
CA GLY A 251 4.99 13.20 -16.82
C GLY A 251 3.55 12.87 -16.40
N LEU A 252 3.28 12.81 -15.10
CA LEU A 252 1.93 12.57 -14.60
C LEU A 252 0.93 13.62 -15.10
N LEU A 253 1.29 14.90 -15.06
CA LEU A 253 0.41 15.97 -15.55
C LEU A 253 0.18 15.90 -17.07
N SER A 254 1.16 15.41 -17.84
CA SER A 254 1.00 15.13 -19.27
C SER A 254 0.04 13.95 -19.49
N ASP A 255 0.18 12.90 -18.69
CA ASP A 255 -0.68 11.70 -18.77
C ASP A 255 -2.13 12.01 -18.37
N ALA A 256 -2.36 12.89 -17.39
CA ALA A 256 -3.70 13.41 -17.07
C ALA A 256 -4.41 13.97 -18.31
N ARG A 257 -3.71 14.74 -19.14
CA ARG A 257 -4.30 15.28 -20.37
C ARG A 257 -4.63 14.19 -21.39
N LYS A 258 -3.79 13.17 -21.51
CA LYS A 258 -4.02 12.04 -22.44
C LYS A 258 -5.27 11.24 -22.06
N ILE A 259 -5.55 11.09 -20.77
CA ILE A 259 -6.75 10.40 -20.28
C ILE A 259 -8.00 11.29 -20.23
N GLY A 260 -7.90 12.57 -20.59
CA GLY A 260 -9.03 13.51 -20.55
C GLY A 260 -9.33 14.11 -19.17
N LEU A 261 -8.43 13.97 -18.20
CA LEU A 261 -8.54 14.62 -16.90
C LEU A 261 -8.24 16.11 -17.05
N ALA A 262 -9.23 16.95 -16.78
CA ALA A 262 -9.08 18.39 -16.97
C ALA A 262 -8.18 19.00 -15.88
N LEU A 263 -7.27 19.87 -16.29
CA LEU A 263 -6.45 20.68 -15.39
C LEU A 263 -7.06 22.09 -15.35
N VAL A 264 -7.62 22.49 -14.21
CA VAL A 264 -8.46 23.69 -14.10
C VAL A 264 -7.92 24.67 -13.08
N HIS A 265 -8.11 25.96 -13.29
CA HIS A 265 -7.73 26.98 -12.31
C HIS A 265 -8.88 27.32 -11.34
N SER A 266 -8.57 27.69 -10.09
CA SER A 266 -9.57 28.01 -9.06
C SER A 266 -10.44 29.22 -9.39
N ARG A 267 -9.90 30.19 -10.14
CA ARG A 267 -10.60 31.43 -10.56
C ARG A 267 -11.43 31.30 -11.84
N GLY A 268 -11.48 30.11 -12.44
CA GLY A 268 -12.32 29.77 -13.60
C GLY A 268 -11.80 30.25 -14.95
N GLY A 269 -12.22 29.55 -16.01
CA GLY A 269 -12.13 29.98 -17.42
C GLY A 269 -11.06 29.28 -18.25
N GLU A 270 -9.81 29.29 -17.81
CA GLU A 270 -8.70 28.81 -18.65
C GLU A 270 -8.17 27.44 -18.19
N PRO A 271 -7.96 26.49 -19.12
CA PRO A 271 -7.27 25.25 -18.81
C PRO A 271 -5.82 25.54 -18.44
N VAL A 272 -5.34 24.90 -17.38
CA VAL A 272 -3.93 25.00 -16.98
C VAL A 272 -3.08 24.36 -18.08
N ARG A 273 -2.17 25.14 -18.67
CA ARG A 273 -1.24 24.67 -19.70
C ARG A 273 0.11 24.35 -19.08
N ILE A 274 0.65 23.20 -19.47
CA ILE A 274 2.02 22.79 -19.16
C ILE A 274 2.83 23.11 -20.40
N ALA A 275 3.91 23.88 -20.23
CA ALA A 275 4.83 24.26 -21.30
C ALA A 275 5.94 23.22 -21.47
#